data_AF-A0ABD0VXZ4-F1
#
_entry.id   AF-A0ABD0VXZ4-F1
#
_cell.length_a   1.000
_cell.length_b   1.000
_cell.length_c   1.000
_cell.angle_alpha   90.00
_cell.angle_beta   90.00
_cell.angle_gamma   90.00
#
_symmetry.space_group_name_H-M   'P 1'
#
loop_
_entity.id
_entity.type
_entity.pdbx_description
1 polymer ?
#
loop_
_entity_poly.entity_id
_entity_poly.type
_entity_poly.pdbx_seq_one_letter_code
_entity_poly.pdbx_strand_id
1 'polypeptide(L)'
;MRVCVVLAYLALRVAVSECNPIPDKQTSHIEKLVKTTMFHMNETLKQYIATDMEFDVGPLPPIQGLSSIWSYIGVLERSLTGRAHAQVTADVSSLRNHIKFLSEERQCPVLVESVGETLKTVEQSLVEGQKYMNTILQNPDKFMTC
;
A
#
# COMPACT_ATOMS: atom_id res chain seq x y z
N MET A 1 -22.57 -44.89 -31.35
CA MET A 1 -21.41 -43.98 -31.21
C MET A 1 -21.84 -42.71 -30.45
N ARG A 2 -21.88 -42.78 -29.11
CA ARG A 2 -22.23 -41.65 -28.21
C ARG A 2 -21.54 -41.85 -26.85
N VAL A 3 -20.21 -41.92 -26.82
CA VAL A 3 -19.48 -42.03 -25.53
C VAL A 3 -18.19 -41.21 -25.48
N CYS A 4 -17.74 -40.57 -26.57
CA CYS A 4 -16.45 -39.86 -26.56
C CYS A 4 -16.52 -38.33 -26.35
N VAL A 5 -17.71 -37.72 -26.32
CA VAL A 5 -17.82 -36.24 -26.32
C VAL A 5 -17.89 -35.65 -24.90
N VAL A 6 -18.23 -36.44 -23.88
CA VAL A 6 -18.40 -35.93 -22.50
C VAL A 6 -17.06 -35.79 -21.75
N LEU A 7 -16.05 -36.58 -22.11
CA LEU A 7 -14.75 -36.55 -21.42
C LEU A 7 -13.90 -35.32 -21.76
N ALA A 8 -14.17 -34.63 -22.87
CA ALA A 8 -13.46 -33.40 -23.22
C ALA A 8 -13.87 -32.18 -22.36
N TYR A 9 -15.09 -32.17 -21.82
CA TYR A 9 -15.60 -31.04 -21.02
C TYR A 9 -15.12 -31.04 -19.56
N LEU A 10 -14.70 -32.20 -19.04
CA LEU A 10 -14.18 -32.31 -17.67
C LEU A 10 -12.68 -31.97 -17.57
N ALA A 11 -11.92 -32.11 -18.66
CA ALA A 11 -10.49 -31.76 -18.69
C ALA A 11 -10.22 -30.24 -18.69
N LEU A 12 -11.21 -29.42 -19.07
CA LEU A 12 -11.09 -27.95 -19.13
C LEU A 12 -11.24 -27.24 -17.78
N ARG A 13 -11.50 -27.96 -16.68
CA ARG A 13 -11.69 -27.35 -15.35
C ARG A 13 -10.47 -27.41 -14.42
N VAL A 14 -9.33 -27.94 -14.87
CA VAL A 14 -8.11 -28.09 -14.03
C VAL A 14 -6.93 -27.28 -14.54
N ALA A 15 -7.21 -26.13 -15.15
CA ALA A 15 -6.21 -25.11 -15.38
C ALA A 15 -6.75 -23.76 -14.93
N VAL A 16 -7.13 -23.66 -13.65
CA VAL A 16 -6.89 -22.40 -12.94
C VAL A 16 -5.37 -22.32 -12.81
N SER A 17 -4.73 -21.96 -13.92
CA SER A 17 -3.43 -21.33 -13.87
C SER A 17 -3.68 -20.13 -12.99
N GLU A 18 -3.17 -20.19 -11.75
CA GLU A 18 -2.88 -19.00 -10.98
C GLU A 18 -1.88 -18.21 -11.84
N CYS A 19 -2.43 -17.49 -12.82
CA CYS A 19 -1.75 -16.39 -13.48
C CYS A 19 -1.55 -15.39 -12.36
N ASN A 20 -0.46 -15.55 -11.63
CA ASN A 20 0.10 -14.44 -10.88
C ASN A 20 0.30 -13.34 -11.92
N PRO A 21 -0.49 -12.26 -11.86
CA PRO A 21 -0.30 -11.17 -12.80
C PRO A 21 1.16 -10.72 -12.62
N ILE A 22 1.92 -10.75 -13.72
CA ILE A 22 3.27 -10.19 -13.72
C ILE A 22 3.11 -8.75 -13.22
N PRO A 23 3.86 -8.33 -12.19
CA PRO A 23 3.75 -6.97 -11.66
C PRO A 23 3.94 -6.01 -12.83
N ASP A 24 2.92 -5.19 -13.10
CA ASP A 24 3.05 -4.17 -14.12
C ASP A 24 4.10 -3.14 -13.69
N LYS A 25 4.62 -2.41 -14.67
CA LYS A 25 5.68 -1.41 -14.46
C LYS A 25 5.31 -0.40 -13.36
N GLN A 26 4.02 -0.09 -13.20
CA GLN A 26 3.53 0.82 -12.18
C GLN A 26 3.61 0.21 -10.78
N THR A 27 3.18 -1.04 -10.63
CA THR A 27 3.24 -1.79 -9.38
C THR A 27 4.68 -1.91 -8.89
N SER A 28 5.62 -2.26 -9.77
CA SER A 28 7.05 -2.28 -9.42
C SER A 28 7.60 -0.91 -9.03
N HIS A 29 7.11 0.17 -9.64
CA HIS A 29 7.51 1.53 -9.27
C HIS A 29 6.97 1.91 -7.88
N ILE A 30 5.71 1.59 -7.60
CA ILE A 30 5.09 1.78 -6.29
C ILE A 30 5.84 0.99 -5.21
N GLU A 31 6.17 -0.28 -5.44
CA GLU A 31 6.98 -1.07 -4.50
C GLU A 31 8.34 -0.42 -4.20
N LYS A 32 8.99 0.15 -5.22
CA LYS A 32 10.24 0.90 -5.03
C LYS A 32 10.01 2.14 -4.16
N LEU A 33 8.95 2.90 -4.41
CA LEU A 33 8.59 4.06 -3.58
C LEU A 33 8.30 3.65 -2.14
N VAL A 34 7.57 2.57 -1.93
CA VAL A 34 7.28 2.03 -0.59
C VAL A 34 8.58 1.69 0.15
N LYS A 35 9.51 0.96 -0.50
CA LYS A 35 10.81 0.60 0.11
C LYS A 35 11.66 1.83 0.43
N THR A 36 11.74 2.81 -0.49
CA THR A 36 12.46 4.06 -0.26
C THR A 36 11.84 4.86 0.90
N THR A 37 10.51 4.94 0.94
CA THR A 37 9.78 5.64 2.01
C THR A 37 10.07 4.99 3.36
N MET A 38 10.01 3.66 3.44
CA MET A 38 10.35 2.91 4.66
C MET A 38 11.79 3.16 5.11
N PHE A 39 12.74 3.22 4.17
CA PHE A 39 14.12 3.55 4.49
C PHE A 39 14.24 4.93 5.13
N HIS A 40 13.64 5.97 4.53
CA HIS A 40 13.70 7.32 5.09
C HIS A 40 12.89 7.47 6.39
N MET A 41 11.78 6.74 6.56
CA MET A 41 11.06 6.65 7.84
C MET A 41 11.97 6.05 8.93
N ASN A 42 12.68 4.97 8.63
CA ASN A 42 13.60 4.32 9.56
C ASN A 42 14.79 5.22 9.93
N GLU A 43 15.39 5.90 8.95
CA GLU A 43 16.48 6.86 9.21
C GLU A 43 15.99 8.04 10.04
N THR A 44 14.79 8.54 9.76
CA THR A 44 14.14 9.57 10.58
C THR A 44 13.95 9.07 12.01
N LEU A 45 13.33 7.90 12.18
CA LEU A 45 13.09 7.28 13.49
C LEU A 45 14.38 7.07 14.28
N LYS A 46 15.49 6.64 13.67
CA LYS A 46 16.78 6.50 14.36
C LYS A 46 17.29 7.81 14.96
N GLN A 47 16.93 8.96 14.40
CA GLN A 47 17.27 10.26 14.98
C GLN A 47 16.46 10.56 16.26
N TYR A 48 15.29 9.92 16.42
CA TYR A 48 14.42 10.04 17.61
C TYR A 48 14.64 8.91 18.64
N ILE A 49 15.00 7.69 18.20
CA ILE A 49 15.21 6.48 19.02
C ILE A 49 16.52 6.54 19.86
N ALA A 50 17.05 7.74 20.13
CA ALA A 50 17.87 7.93 21.33
C ALA A 50 17.05 7.77 22.63
N THR A 51 15.74 7.53 22.53
CA THR A 51 14.82 7.22 23.63
C THR A 51 14.18 5.85 23.37
N ASP A 52 14.31 4.91 24.32
CA ASP A 52 13.69 3.57 24.34
C ASP A 52 12.14 3.65 24.40
N MET A 53 11.50 4.30 23.43
CA MET A 53 10.04 4.35 23.32
C MET A 53 9.54 3.20 22.46
N GLU A 54 8.85 2.24 23.09
CA GLU A 54 7.94 1.36 22.39
C GLU A 54 6.62 2.11 22.13
N PHE A 55 6.34 2.39 20.86
CA PHE A 55 5.04 2.92 20.45
C PHE A 55 4.06 1.76 20.27
N ASP A 56 3.08 1.64 21.17
CA ASP A 56 1.93 0.77 20.93
C ASP A 56 1.06 1.39 19.85
N VAL A 57 1.33 0.95 18.63
CA VAL A 57 0.53 1.30 17.47
C VAL A 57 -0.50 0.20 17.33
N GLY A 58 -1.75 0.54 17.66
CA GLY A 58 -2.89 -0.37 17.62
C GLY A 58 -3.13 -1.00 16.23
N PRO A 59 -4.24 -1.71 16.04
CA PRO A 59 -4.49 -2.43 14.80
C PRO A 59 -4.44 -1.50 13.58
N LEU A 60 -3.64 -1.89 12.59
CA LEU A 60 -3.55 -1.17 11.33
C LEU A 60 -4.88 -1.27 10.57
N PRO A 61 -5.24 -0.24 9.77
CA PRO A 61 -6.38 -0.34 8.88
C PRO A 61 -6.15 -1.45 7.84
N PRO A 62 -7.22 -2.13 7.41
CA PRO A 62 -7.11 -3.22 6.46
C PRO A 62 -6.74 -2.71 5.05
N ILE A 63 -5.96 -3.50 4.32
CA ILE A 63 -5.66 -3.27 2.90
C ILE A 63 -6.68 -4.03 2.05
N GLN A 64 -7.70 -3.31 1.58
CA GLN A 64 -8.78 -3.85 0.74
C GLN A 64 -8.51 -3.65 -0.76
N GLY A 65 -7.80 -2.58 -1.11
CA GLY A 65 -7.48 -2.19 -2.49
C GLY A 65 -6.86 -0.80 -2.56
N LEU A 66 -6.70 -0.27 -3.78
CA LEU A 66 -6.12 1.04 -4.07
C LEU A 66 -6.80 2.17 -3.27
N SER A 67 -8.12 2.08 -3.08
CA SER A 67 -8.91 3.03 -2.28
C SER A 67 -8.45 3.11 -0.83
N SER A 68 -8.39 1.97 -0.13
CA SER A 68 -7.92 1.89 1.26
C SER A 68 -6.46 2.32 1.41
N ILE A 69 -5.59 1.96 0.46
CA ILE A 69 -4.18 2.35 0.48
C ILE A 69 -4.05 3.86 0.32
N TRP A 70 -4.66 4.42 -0.72
CA TRP A 70 -4.60 5.86 -1.00
C TRP A 70 -5.15 6.70 0.17
N SER A 71 -6.27 6.26 0.75
CA SER A 71 -6.90 6.96 1.86
C SER A 71 -6.00 7.01 3.08
N TYR A 72 -5.42 5.87 3.47
CA TYR A 72 -4.55 5.81 4.64
C TYR A 72 -3.22 6.54 4.43
N ILE A 73 -2.61 6.42 3.24
CA ILE A 73 -1.42 7.19 2.87
C ILE A 73 -1.71 8.70 3.01
N GLY A 74 -2.91 9.15 2.65
CA GLY A 74 -3.33 10.55 2.86
C GLY A 74 -3.42 10.98 4.32
N VAL A 75 -3.83 10.07 5.22
CA VAL A 75 -3.79 10.33 6.67
C VAL A 75 -2.34 10.46 7.14
N LEU A 76 -1.45 9.55 6.73
CA LEU A 76 -0.02 9.62 7.06
C LEU A 76 0.61 10.94 6.56
N GLU A 77 0.33 11.34 5.32
CA GLU A 77 0.83 12.58 4.74
C GLU A 77 0.49 13.80 5.62
N ARG A 78 -0.76 13.88 6.11
CA ARG A 78 -1.20 14.94 7.02
C ARG A 78 -0.55 14.87 8.40
N SER A 79 -0.32 13.66 8.93
CA SER A 79 0.32 13.51 10.24
C SER A 79 1.81 13.84 10.22
N LEU A 80 2.46 13.72 9.06
CA LEU A 80 3.90 13.93 8.91
C LEU A 80 4.26 15.36 8.47
N THR A 81 3.34 16.33 8.56
CA THR A 81 3.61 17.71 8.12
C THR A 81 4.62 18.42 9.03
N GLY A 82 5.77 18.82 8.49
CA GLY A 82 6.77 19.63 9.20
C GLY A 82 8.13 19.60 8.52
N ARG A 83 8.97 20.63 8.74
CA ARG A 83 10.30 20.73 8.07
C ARG A 83 11.24 19.57 8.44
N ALA A 84 11.15 19.04 9.66
CA ALA A 84 11.99 17.95 10.13
C ALA A 84 11.75 16.62 9.38
N HIS A 85 10.62 16.49 8.68
CA HIS A 85 10.22 15.26 8.00
C HIS A 85 10.01 15.46 6.50
N ALA A 86 10.50 16.57 5.95
CA ALA A 86 10.22 16.99 4.58
C ALA A 86 10.49 15.89 3.54
N GLN A 87 11.56 15.10 3.73
CA GLN A 87 11.86 13.97 2.84
C GLN A 87 10.80 12.87 2.91
N VAL A 88 10.43 12.45 4.12
CA VAL A 88 9.40 11.41 4.32
C VAL A 88 8.05 11.91 3.82
N THR A 89 7.67 13.15 4.11
CA THR A 89 6.44 13.75 3.59
C THR A 89 6.42 13.73 2.06
N ALA A 90 7.52 14.12 1.41
CA ALA A 90 7.62 14.11 -0.06
C ALA A 90 7.51 12.70 -0.64
N ASP A 91 8.13 11.71 0.00
CA ASP A 91 8.02 10.31 -0.42
C ASP A 91 6.59 9.78 -0.30
N VAL A 92 5.92 10.07 0.83
CA VAL A 92 4.52 9.69 1.08
C VAL A 92 3.59 10.36 0.07
N SER A 93 3.77 11.66 -0.21
CA SER A 93 3.02 12.37 -1.26
C SER A 93 3.24 11.76 -2.64
N SER A 94 4.49 11.43 -2.98
CA SER A 94 4.84 10.80 -4.26
C SER A 94 4.17 9.43 -4.41
N LEU A 95 4.23 8.61 -3.35
CA LEU A 95 3.55 7.32 -3.30
C LEU A 95 2.03 7.47 -3.46
N ARG A 96 1.42 8.41 -2.74
CA ARG A 96 -0.01 8.71 -2.83
C ARG A 96 -0.43 9.06 -4.27
N ASN A 97 0.36 9.89 -4.93
CA ASN A 97 0.10 10.30 -6.31
C ASN A 97 0.22 9.13 -7.30
N HIS A 98 1.18 8.23 -7.11
CA HIS A 98 1.32 7.04 -7.95
C HIS A 98 0.18 6.04 -7.75
N ILE A 99 -0.32 5.89 -6.51
CA ILE A 99 -1.51 5.06 -6.25
C ILE A 99 -2.73 5.66 -6.95
N LYS A 100 -2.89 6.99 -6.89
CA LYS A 100 -3.95 7.69 -7.62
C LYS A 100 -3.85 7.48 -9.13
N PHE A 101 -2.65 7.65 -9.69
CA PHE A 101 -2.40 7.42 -11.11
C PHE A 101 -2.73 5.97 -11.52
N LEU A 102 -2.31 4.99 -10.72
CA LEU A 102 -2.63 3.58 -10.96
C LEU A 102 -4.14 3.32 -10.91
N SER A 103 -4.84 3.95 -9.96
CA SER A 103 -6.30 3.88 -9.86
C SER A 103 -6.98 4.45 -11.11
N GLU A 104 -6.48 5.55 -11.65
CA GLU A 104 -6.98 6.16 -12.90
C GLU A 104 -6.69 5.27 -14.12
N GLU A 105 -5.48 4.70 -14.22
CA GLU A 105 -5.08 3.76 -15.29
C GLU A 105 -5.98 2.52 -15.31
N ARG A 106 -6.38 2.04 -14.12
CA ARG A 106 -7.29 0.90 -13.94
C ARG A 106 -8.77 1.25 -14.06
N GLN A 107 -9.12 2.51 -14.32
CA GLN A 107 -10.51 2.98 -14.41
C GLN A 107 -11.32 2.70 -13.13
N CYS A 108 -10.66 2.76 -11.97
CA CYS A 108 -11.35 2.65 -10.69
C CYS A 108 -12.30 3.84 -10.47
N PRO A 109 -13.33 3.71 -9.60
CA PRO A 109 -14.11 4.84 -9.13
C PRO A 109 -13.22 5.95 -8.56
N VAL A 110 -13.75 7.18 -8.59
CA VAL A 110 -13.03 8.35 -8.04
C VAL A 110 -12.66 8.08 -6.57
N LEU A 111 -11.38 8.21 -6.27
CA LEU A 111 -10.87 8.07 -4.91
C LEU A 111 -11.41 9.22 -4.06
N VAL A 112 -12.20 8.87 -3.03
CA VAL A 112 -12.76 9.83 -2.09
C VAL A 112 -11.89 9.86 -0.85
N GLU A 113 -11.49 11.06 -0.44
CA GLU A 113 -10.71 11.25 0.77
C GLU A 113 -11.53 10.92 2.01
N SER A 114 -11.05 9.96 2.82
CA SER A 114 -11.63 9.77 4.14
C SER A 114 -11.31 10.99 5.00
N VAL A 115 -12.34 11.58 5.61
CA VAL A 115 -12.20 12.56 6.68
C VAL A 115 -11.78 11.82 7.95
N GLY A 116 -10.52 11.36 7.97
CA GLY A 116 -9.89 10.76 9.15
C GLY A 116 -9.14 11.81 9.94
N GLU A 117 -9.33 11.82 11.26
CA GLU A 117 -8.67 12.77 12.17
C GLU A 117 -7.17 12.47 12.32
N THR A 118 -6.37 13.54 12.27
CA THR A 118 -4.93 13.53 12.48
C THR A 118 -4.62 13.74 13.97
N LEU A 119 -4.78 12.71 14.81
CA LEU A 119 -4.58 12.82 16.27
C LEU A 119 -3.27 12.21 16.79
N LYS A 120 -2.44 11.64 15.91
CA LYS A 120 -1.22 10.91 16.29
C LYS A 120 -0.02 11.83 16.30
N THR A 121 0.95 11.56 17.17
CA THR A 121 2.25 12.24 17.11
C THR A 121 2.97 11.86 15.81
N VAL A 122 3.99 12.65 15.43
CA VAL A 122 4.76 12.36 14.22
C VAL A 122 5.50 11.02 14.36
N GLU A 123 6.07 10.74 15.54
CA GLU A 123 6.77 9.50 15.83
C GLU A 123 5.84 8.29 15.73
N GLN A 124 4.64 8.37 16.34
CA GLN A 124 3.62 7.33 16.19
C GLN A 124 3.26 7.12 14.72
N SER A 125 3.12 8.21 13.96
CA SER A 125 2.78 8.15 12.53
C SER A 125 3.90 7.55 11.68
N LEU A 126 5.17 7.78 12.05
CA LEU A 126 6.31 7.15 11.40
C LEU A 126 6.35 5.64 11.65
N VAL A 127 6.14 5.20 12.89
CA VAL A 127 6.11 3.76 13.22
C VAL A 127 4.92 3.07 12.56
N GLU A 128 3.74 3.69 12.60
CA GLU A 128 2.55 3.17 11.93
C GLU A 128 2.72 3.11 10.42
N GLY A 129 3.24 4.19 9.84
CA GLY A 129 3.55 4.27 8.43
C GLY A 129 4.49 3.15 8.02
N GLN A 130 5.58 2.93 8.75
CA GLN A 130 6.52 1.85 8.46
C GLN A 130 5.86 0.47 8.52
N LYS A 131 5.02 0.19 9.53
CA LYS A 131 4.28 -1.07 9.62
C LYS A 131 3.31 -1.22 8.45
N TYR A 132 2.56 -0.17 8.11
CA TYR A 132 1.60 -0.20 7.00
C TYR A 132 2.27 -0.38 5.64
N MET A 133 3.38 0.30 5.39
CA MET A 133 4.21 0.13 4.19
C MET A 133 4.68 -1.33 4.05
N ASN A 134 5.08 -1.96 5.14
CA ASN A 134 5.43 -3.38 5.14
C ASN A 134 4.21 -4.26 4.80
N THR A 135 3.03 -3.95 5.35
CA THR A 135 1.78 -4.65 5.01
C THR A 135 1.42 -4.48 3.53
N ILE A 136 1.64 -3.31 2.92
CA ILE A 136 1.46 -3.10 1.47
C ILE A 136 2.34 -4.07 0.68
N LEU A 137 3.63 -4.18 1.01
CA LEU A 137 4.56 -5.09 0.32
C LEU A 137 4.18 -6.58 0.47
N GLN A 138 3.50 -6.93 1.55
CA GLN A 138 3.00 -8.30 1.79
C GLN A 138 1.70 -8.61 1.04
N ASN A 139 1.01 -7.60 0.51
CA ASN A 139 -0.27 -7.74 -0.18
C ASN A 139 -0.23 -7.09 -1.59
N PRO A 140 0.70 -7.50 -2.47
CA PRO A 140 0.86 -6.87 -3.78
C PRO A 140 -0.36 -7.05 -4.70
N ASP A 141 -1.17 -8.09 -4.48
CA ASP A 141 -2.43 -8.32 -5.19
C ASP A 141 -3.43 -7.17 -5.01
N LYS A 142 -3.32 -6.40 -3.92
CA LYS A 142 -4.23 -5.28 -3.62
C LYS A 142 -4.03 -4.09 -4.54
N PHE A 143 -2.92 -4.02 -5.27
CA PHE A 143 -2.75 -3.04 -6.35
C PHE A 143 -3.61 -3.33 -7.59
N MET A 144 -4.19 -4.53 -7.69
CA MET A 144 -5.12 -4.93 -8.75
C MET A 144 -6.59 -4.70 -8.37
N THR A 145 -6.87 -4.31 -7.12
CA THR A 145 -8.22 -4.13 -6.59
C THR A 145 -8.51 -2.65 -6.38
N CYS A 146 -9.66 -2.16 -6.84
CA CYS A 146 -10.24 -0.88 -6.44
C CYS A 146 -11.00 -1.07 -5.11
#